data_AF-A0A3D2EHW6-F1
#
_entry.id   AF-A0A3D2EHW6-F1
#
_cell.length_a   1.000
_cell.length_b   1.000
_cell.length_c   1.000
_cell.angle_alpha   90.00
_cell.angle_beta   90.00
_cell.angle_gamma   90.00
#
_symmetry.space_group_name_H-M   'P 1'
#
loop_
_entity.id
_entity.type
_entity.pdbx_description
1 polymer ?
#
loop_
_entity_poly.entity_id
_entity_poly.type
_entity_poly.pdbx_seq_one_letter_code
_entity_poly.pdbx_strand_id
1 'polypeptide(L)'
;MSGKLYLCATPIGNLEDITLRVLRTLKEVDLIAAEDTRNSIKLLNHFEIKTPMTSYHEYNKIEKAYTLIEKMQNGMNIALITDAGTPG
;
A
#
# COMPACT_ATOMS: atom_id res chain seq x y z
N MET A 1 -4.68 -15.89 13.26
CA MET A 1 -5.27 -15.93 11.91
C MET A 1 -4.34 -15.13 11.02
N SER A 2 -4.01 -15.62 9.81
CA SER A 2 -3.14 -14.86 8.89
C SER A 2 -3.81 -13.57 8.45
N GLY A 3 -3.01 -12.51 8.33
CA GLY A 3 -3.42 -11.23 7.79
C GLY A 3 -3.67 -11.30 6.28
N LYS A 4 -4.20 -10.21 5.74
CA LYS A 4 -4.62 -10.12 4.33
C LYS A 4 -3.73 -9.16 3.54
N LEU A 5 -3.48 -9.50 2.29
CA LEU A 5 -2.95 -8.58 1.28
C LEU A 5 -4.10 -7.91 0.55
N TYR A 6 -4.07 -6.58 0.47
CA TYR A 6 -5.02 -5.78 -0.30
C TYR A 6 -4.30 -5.13 -1.48
N LEU A 7 -4.71 -5.45 -2.70
CA LEU A 7 -4.24 -4.75 -3.89
C LEU A 7 -5.09 -3.49 -4.09
N CYS A 8 -4.47 -2.33 -3.96
CA CYS A 8 -5.16 -1.04 -3.96
C CYS A 8 -4.67 -0.20 -5.14
N ALA A 9 -5.53 -0.04 -6.15
CA ALA A 9 -5.24 0.86 -7.27
C ALA A 9 -5.18 2.32 -6.81
N THR A 10 -4.18 3.04 -7.29
CA THR A 10 -4.01 4.49 -7.08
C THR A 10 -4.44 5.25 -8.35
N PRO A 11 -4.87 6.52 -8.22
CA PRO A 11 -5.23 7.30 -9.38
C PRO A 11 -4.07 7.51 -10.36
N ILE A 12 -4.37 7.59 -11.65
CA ILE A 12 -3.40 7.84 -12.73
C ILE A 12 -3.23 9.34 -13.07
N GLY A 13 -3.76 10.23 -12.24
CA GLY A 13 -3.63 11.68 -12.41
C GLY A 13 -4.62 12.48 -11.57
N ASN A 14 -5.90 12.11 -11.57
CA ASN A 14 -6.93 12.81 -10.79
C ASN A 14 -7.19 12.11 -9.45
N LEU A 15 -6.88 12.78 -8.34
CA LEU A 15 -7.02 12.21 -6.99
C LEU A 15 -8.46 11.76 -6.66
N GLU A 16 -9.47 12.37 -7.29
CA GLU A 16 -10.89 12.02 -7.10
C GLU A 16 -11.26 10.64 -7.67
N ASP A 17 -10.44 10.06 -8.54
CA ASP A 17 -10.68 8.72 -9.11
C ASP A 17 -10.46 7.59 -8.09
N ILE A 18 -9.92 7.91 -6.91
CA ILE A 18 -9.72 6.91 -5.86
C ILE A 18 -11.06 6.44 -5.28
N THR A 19 -11.21 5.13 -5.11
CA THR A 19 -12.46 4.59 -4.55
C THR A 19 -12.51 4.78 -3.03
N LEU A 20 -13.73 4.98 -2.49
CA LEU A 20 -13.96 5.02 -1.04
C LEU A 20 -13.45 3.76 -0.32
N ARG A 21 -13.51 2.61 -0.99
CA ARG A 21 -13.00 1.34 -0.44
C ARG A 21 -11.49 1.38 -0.28
N VAL A 22 -10.75 1.90 -1.27
CA VAL A 22 -9.29 2.05 -1.16
C VAL A 22 -8.94 3.00 -0.02
N LEU A 23 -9.60 4.16 0.06
CA LEU A 23 -9.38 5.11 1.16
C LEU A 23 -9.59 4.48 2.54
N ARG A 24 -10.68 3.72 2.72
CA ARG A 24 -10.93 3.00 3.97
C ARG A 24 -9.87 1.94 4.24
N THR A 25 -9.55 1.10 3.26
CA THR A 25 -8.52 0.06 3.40
C THR A 25 -7.17 0.67 3.81
N LEU A 26 -6.72 1.73 3.15
CA LEU A 26 -5.44 2.36 3.47
C LEU A 26 -5.40 2.95 4.89
N LYS A 27 -6.55 3.34 5.45
CA LYS A 27 -6.67 3.81 6.85
C LYS A 27 -6.75 2.67 7.88
N GLU A 28 -7.14 1.46 7.47
CA GLU A 28 -7.41 0.33 8.37
C GLU A 28 -6.31 -0.73 8.40
N VAL A 29 -5.48 -0.83 7.35
CA VAL A 29 -4.36 -1.79 7.31
C VAL A 29 -3.24 -1.38 8.27
N ASP A 30 -2.43 -2.35 8.69
CA ASP A 30 -1.32 -2.12 9.63
C ASP A 30 -0.08 -1.53 8.93
N LEU A 31 0.04 -1.76 7.62
CA LEU A 31 1.19 -1.32 6.81
C LEU A 31 0.78 -1.11 5.35
N ILE A 32 1.33 -0.05 4.74
CA ILE A 32 1.26 0.20 3.30
C ILE A 32 2.62 -0.14 2.67
N ALA A 33 2.64 -1.04 1.69
CA ALA A 33 3.78 -1.29 0.82
C ALA A 33 3.59 -0.48 -0.47
N ALA A 34 4.54 0.40 -0.78
CA ALA A 34 4.47 1.32 -1.92
C ALA A 34 5.68 1.18 -2.84
N GLU A 35 5.47 1.31 -4.14
CA GLU A 35 6.52 1.31 -5.16
C GLU A 35 7.52 2.47 -4.95
N ASP A 36 7.07 3.72 -5.02
CA ASP A 36 7.82 4.89 -4.55
C ASP A 36 7.12 5.57 -3.36
N THR A 37 7.76 5.50 -2.20
CA THR A 37 7.27 6.12 -0.96
C THR A 37 7.24 7.65 -1.05
N ARG A 38 8.10 8.28 -1.86
CA ARG A 38 8.15 9.73 -2.03
C ARG A 38 6.99 10.26 -2.86
N ASN A 39 6.49 9.46 -3.80
CA ASN A 39 5.29 9.79 -4.55
C ASN A 39 4.04 9.47 -3.72
N SER A 40 3.98 8.27 -3.16
CA SER A 40 2.84 7.78 -2.39
C SER A 40 2.52 8.62 -1.16
N ILE A 41 3.52 9.23 -0.50
CA ILE A 41 3.27 10.10 0.67
C ILE A 41 2.38 11.30 0.32
N LYS A 42 2.40 11.81 -0.93
CA LYS A 42 1.55 12.92 -1.35
C LYS A 42 0.07 12.50 -1.37
N LEU A 43 -0.21 11.31 -1.89
CA LEU A 43 -1.54 10.70 -1.88
C LEU A 43 -2.03 10.50 -0.44
N LEU A 44 -1.19 9.91 0.41
CA LEU A 44 -1.55 9.66 1.81
C LEU A 44 -1.82 10.96 2.57
N ASN A 45 -0.98 11.98 2.38
CA ASN A 45 -1.17 13.30 3.01
C ASN A 45 -2.47 13.98 2.54
N HIS A 46 -2.78 13.92 1.25
CA HIS A 46 -4.00 14.52 0.71
C HIS A 46 -5.27 13.94 1.35
N PHE A 47 -5.28 12.64 1.65
CA PHE A 47 -6.41 11.95 2.27
C PHE A 47 -6.28 11.73 3.79
N GLU A 48 -5.28 12.39 4.41
CA GLU A 48 -4.97 12.31 5.85
C GLU A 48 -4.77 10.88 6.37
N ILE A 49 -4.14 10.03 5.57
CA ILE A 49 -3.82 8.64 5.90
C ILE A 49 -2.50 8.60 6.67
N LYS A 50 -2.55 8.11 7.93
CA LYS A 50 -1.39 8.07 8.85
C LYS A 50 -0.74 6.69 8.96
N THR A 51 -1.25 5.70 8.24
CA THR A 51 -0.78 4.33 8.27
C THR A 51 0.71 4.27 7.89
N PRO A 52 1.55 3.52 8.63
CA PRO A 52 2.95 3.38 8.30
C PRO A 52 3.16 2.88 6.87
N MET A 53 4.19 3.39 6.20
CA MET A 53 4.52 3.03 4.82
C MET A 53 5.94 2.47 4.72
N THR A 54 6.12 1.46 3.87
CA THR A 54 7.41 0.87 3.54
C THR A 54 7.57 0.77 2.03
N SER A 55 8.81 0.78 1.55
CA SER A 55 9.09 0.63 0.12
C SER A 55 8.96 -0.83 -0.34
N TYR A 56 8.52 -1.01 -1.58
CA TYR A 56 8.45 -2.27 -2.31
C TYR A 56 8.74 -2.00 -3.79
N HIS A 57 10.02 -1.81 -4.11
CA HIS A 57 10.52 -1.45 -5.44
C HIS A 57 11.29 -2.60 -6.09
N GLU A 58 11.45 -2.57 -7.41
CA GLU A 58 11.96 -3.70 -8.21
C GLU A 58 13.30 -4.26 -7.73
N TYR A 59 14.25 -3.40 -7.34
CA TYR A 59 15.62 -3.81 -6.96
C TYR A 59 15.69 -4.74 -5.74
N ASN A 60 14.70 -4.73 -4.84
CA ASN A 60 14.67 -5.58 -3.65
C ASN A 60 13.35 -6.34 -3.48
N LYS A 61 12.56 -6.44 -4.55
CA LYS A 61 11.19 -6.95 -4.53
C LYS A 61 11.07 -8.33 -3.88
N ILE A 62 12.04 -9.23 -4.13
CA ILE A 62 12.06 -10.59 -3.61
C ILE A 62 12.30 -10.63 -2.09
N GLU A 63 13.39 -10.02 -1.63
CA GLU A 63 13.71 -9.97 -0.19
C GLU A 63 12.61 -9.27 0.60
N LYS A 64 12.10 -8.17 0.06
CA LYS A 64 11.01 -7.42 0.68
C LYS A 64 9.72 -8.23 0.71
N ALA A 65 9.40 -8.99 -0.34
CA ALA A 65 8.23 -9.87 -0.37
C ALA A 65 8.27 -10.87 0.78
N TYR A 66 9.41 -11.53 1.05
CA TYR A 66 9.53 -12.46 2.19
C TYR A 66 9.24 -11.79 3.52
N THR A 67 9.78 -10.58 3.74
CA THR A 67 9.52 -9.79 4.95
C THR A 67 8.02 -9.46 5.11
N LEU A 68 7.34 -9.07 4.02
CA LEU A 68 5.92 -8.75 4.04
C LEU A 68 5.06 -10.01 4.25
N ILE A 69 5.44 -11.14 3.66
CA ILE A 69 4.78 -12.44 3.85
C ILE A 69 4.85 -12.86 5.31
N GLU A 70 6.02 -12.77 5.94
CA GLU A 70 6.19 -13.10 7.36
C GLU A 70 5.29 -12.22 8.24
N LYS A 71 5.23 -10.91 7.97
CA LYS A 71 4.32 -10.00 8.69
C LYS A 71 2.85 -10.40 8.53
N MET A 72 2.43 -10.78 7.33
CA MET A 72 1.06 -11.26 7.09
C MET A 72 0.80 -12.60 7.79
N GLN A 73 1.74 -13.53 7.81
CA GLN A 73 1.61 -14.78 8.55
C GLN A 73 1.42 -14.53 10.06
N ASN A 74 2.05 -13.48 10.58
CA ASN A 74 1.88 -13.01 11.97
C ASN A 74 0.60 -12.19 12.22
N GLY A 75 -0.27 -12.04 11.22
CA GLY A 75 -1.59 -11.42 11.36
C GLY A 75 -1.71 -9.99 10.87
N MET A 76 -0.63 -9.36 10.38
CA MET A 76 -0.70 -7.99 9.88
C MET A 76 -1.43 -7.92 8.54
N ASN A 77 -2.37 -6.99 8.41
CA ASN A 77 -2.99 -6.63 7.15
C ASN A 77 -2.11 -5.62 6.42
N ILE A 78 -1.86 -5.87 5.12
CA ILE A 78 -0.97 -5.03 4.31
C ILE A 78 -1.70 -4.60 3.05
N ALA A 79 -1.63 -3.30 2.72
CA ALA A 79 -2.03 -2.80 1.41
C ALA A 79 -0.80 -2.66 0.51
N LEU A 80 -0.90 -3.12 -0.73
CA LEU A 80 0.05 -2.84 -1.80
C LEU A 80 -0.53 -1.77 -2.72
N ILE A 81 0.26 -0.73 -2.99
CA ILE A 81 -0.06 0.35 -3.92
C ILE A 81 1.09 0.55 -4.94
N THR A 82 0.74 1.04 -6.12
CA THR A 82 1.69 1.50 -7.14
C THR A 82 1.68 3.03 -7.24
N ASP A 83 2.65 3.59 -7.95
CA ASP A 83 2.73 5.04 -8.13
C ASP A 83 1.52 5.63 -8.85
N ALA A 84 0.98 4.88 -9.81
CA ALA A 84 -0.22 5.20 -10.56
C ALA A 84 -0.85 3.91 -11.09
N GLY A 85 -2.18 3.79 -10.99
CA GLY A 85 -2.92 2.68 -11.57
C GLY A 85 -2.98 1.44 -10.68
N THR A 86 -3.01 0.26 -11.29
CA THR A 86 -3.29 -1.00 -10.59
C THR A 86 -2.00 -1.71 -10.19
N PRO A 87 -1.86 -2.14 -8.92
CA PRO A 87 -0.78 -3.03 -8.51
C PRO A 87 -0.85 -4.39 -9.20
N GLY A 88 0.27 -4.77 -9.84
CA GLY A 88 0.45 -6.04 -10.55
C GLY A 88 1.81 -6.12 -11.20
#